data_AF-A0A3S4YHN1-F1
#
_entry.id   AF-A0A3S4YHN1-F1
#
_cell.length_a   1.000
_cell.length_b   1.000
_cell.length_c   1.000
_cell.angle_alpha   90.00
_cell.angle_beta   90.00
_cell.angle_gamma   90.00
#
_symmetry.space_group_name_H-M   'P 1'
#
loop_
_entity.id
_entity.type
_entity.pdbx_description
1 polymer ?
#
loop_
_entity_poly.entity_id
_entity_poly.type
_entity_poly.pdbx_seq_one_letter_code
_entity_poly.pdbx_strand_id
1 'polypeptide(L)'
;MYQIDYNSYRSVKSFNRRVRFLVMHYTSLNFKESVMALTGEKVSAHYLVPDPSEQTYLEAGFRDMRIFNLVDENERAWHAGVSSWAGHSNLNDTSIGIEIVNLATGPSVSSDKTYVETSLKDGRVLNPVPKDENELQVGSWTENRHVSSTVLPLENDHFFTCQNEGLIFPPYNPTQIDAVKELALNILQRYPDITPTDVVGHSDIAIGRKIDPGAAFPWKELYTAGIGAWYDDEQKHHYQEQFCKSLPSKEDVLAQLKCYGYDISIACSEIGYKNLIRAFQLHFRQENYDGILDVETAAILYALVDKYFPSELSSLS
;
A
#
# COMPACT_ATOMS: atom_id res chain seq x y z
N MET A 1 16.60 -40.04 19.76
CA MET A 1 16.08 -38.86 19.03
C MET A 1 16.36 -39.12 17.56
N TYR A 2 15.36 -39.07 16.68
CA TYR A 2 15.57 -39.24 15.25
C TYR A 2 16.17 -37.95 14.66
N GLN A 3 17.11 -38.07 13.72
CA GLN A 3 17.71 -36.92 13.03
C GLN A 3 16.92 -36.57 11.76
N ILE A 4 16.81 -35.28 11.46
CA ILE A 4 16.23 -34.80 10.22
C ILE A 4 17.33 -34.76 9.15
N ASP A 5 17.08 -35.40 8.01
CA ASP A 5 18.01 -35.40 6.88
C ASP A 5 17.67 -34.26 5.91
N TYR A 6 18.55 -33.26 5.92
CA TYR A 6 18.45 -32.07 5.08
C TYR A 6 19.32 -32.17 3.82
N ASN A 7 19.92 -33.31 3.48
CA ASN A 7 20.93 -33.36 2.43
C ASN A 7 20.70 -34.46 1.40
N SER A 8 20.06 -35.57 1.77
CA SER A 8 19.90 -36.70 0.85
C SER A 8 18.94 -36.40 -0.32
N TYR A 9 17.85 -35.68 -0.08
CA TYR A 9 16.83 -35.38 -1.10
C TYR A 9 16.26 -33.97 -0.94
N ARG A 10 16.09 -33.27 -2.06
CA ARG A 10 15.56 -31.90 -2.13
C ARG A 10 14.59 -31.73 -3.31
N SER A 11 13.45 -31.09 -3.06
CA SER A 11 12.62 -30.57 -4.14
C SER A 11 13.31 -29.38 -4.79
N VAL A 12 13.44 -29.41 -6.12
CA VAL A 12 14.09 -28.35 -6.91
C VAL A 12 13.15 -27.71 -7.94
N LYS A 13 11.94 -28.26 -8.11
CA LYS A 13 10.94 -27.79 -9.10
C LYS A 13 9.54 -27.66 -8.53
N SER A 14 9.10 -28.61 -7.71
CA SER A 14 7.74 -28.63 -7.17
C SER A 14 7.68 -27.95 -5.81
N PHE A 15 7.95 -26.64 -5.79
CA PHE A 15 7.75 -25.76 -4.63
C PHE A 15 7.59 -24.31 -5.08
N ASN A 16 6.94 -23.49 -4.25
CA ASN A 16 6.85 -22.04 -4.39
C ASN A 16 7.36 -21.36 -3.13
N ARG A 17 7.57 -20.05 -3.19
CA ARG A 17 7.79 -19.23 -1.98
C ARG A 17 6.46 -19.01 -1.25
N ARG A 18 6.53 -18.78 0.06
CA ARG A 18 5.35 -18.48 0.87
C ARG A 18 4.81 -17.08 0.59
N VAL A 19 5.71 -16.11 0.46
CA VAL A 19 5.38 -14.75 0.05
C VAL A 19 5.02 -14.75 -1.43
N ARG A 20 3.87 -14.13 -1.74
CA ARG A 20 3.28 -14.03 -3.06
C ARG A 20 2.76 -12.62 -3.39
N PHE A 21 2.62 -11.74 -2.39
CA PHE A 21 2.10 -10.39 -2.59
C PHE A 21 3.04 -9.34 -2.01
N LEU A 22 3.01 -8.14 -2.59
CA LEU A 22 3.62 -6.95 -2.04
C LEU A 22 2.54 -5.89 -1.84
N VAL A 23 2.32 -5.45 -0.60
CA VAL A 23 1.25 -4.52 -0.25
C VAL A 23 1.84 -3.18 0.17
N MET A 24 1.43 -2.12 -0.50
CA MET A 24 1.79 -0.73 -0.21
C MET A 24 0.77 -0.07 0.71
N HIS A 25 1.26 0.65 1.72
CA HIS A 25 0.47 1.38 2.71
C HIS A 25 1.00 2.80 2.83
N TYR A 26 0.18 3.70 3.37
CA TYR A 26 0.67 4.89 4.05
C TYR A 26 0.42 4.79 5.55
N THR A 27 1.16 5.56 6.33
CA THR A 27 1.00 5.55 7.79
C THR A 27 -0.10 6.49 8.30
N SER A 28 -0.42 7.59 7.59
CA SER A 28 -1.23 8.71 8.12
C SER A 28 -0.69 9.36 9.41
N LEU A 29 0.58 9.12 9.70
CA LEU A 29 1.29 9.51 10.91
C LEU A 29 2.64 10.12 10.54
N ASN A 30 3.22 10.94 11.42
CA ASN A 30 4.61 11.36 11.27
C ASN A 30 5.56 10.18 11.52
N PHE A 31 6.87 10.34 11.25
CA PHE A 31 7.83 9.25 11.41
C PHE A 31 7.87 8.68 12.83
N LYS A 32 7.92 9.53 13.86
CA LYS A 32 7.98 9.11 15.26
C LYS A 32 6.75 8.27 15.65
N GLU A 33 5.55 8.76 15.34
CA GLU A 33 4.30 8.06 15.60
C GLU A 33 4.20 6.75 14.80
N SER A 34 4.70 6.74 13.57
CA SER A 34 4.71 5.54 12.71
C SER A 34 5.58 4.44 13.30
N VAL A 35 6.80 4.77 13.73
CA VAL A 35 7.68 3.82 14.43
C VAL A 35 7.01 3.29 15.70
N MET A 36 6.46 4.17 16.54
CA MET A 36 5.80 3.76 17.79
C MET A 36 4.60 2.82 17.55
N ALA A 37 3.79 3.10 16.53
CA ALA A 37 2.64 2.28 16.19
C ALA A 37 3.06 0.91 15.64
N LEU A 38 4.00 0.88 14.70
CA LEU A 38 4.40 -0.33 13.96
C LEU A 38 5.34 -1.25 14.73
N THR A 39 5.96 -0.77 15.81
CA THR A 39 6.70 -1.61 16.78
C THR A 39 5.90 -1.88 18.05
N GLY A 40 4.63 -1.46 18.10
CA GLY A 40 3.71 -1.70 19.20
C GLY A 40 3.06 -3.09 19.15
N GLU A 41 2.03 -3.30 19.95
CA GLU A 41 1.40 -4.62 20.14
C GLU A 41 0.27 -4.95 19.15
N LYS A 42 -0.11 -4.01 18.25
CA LYS A 42 -1.37 -4.13 17.48
C LYS A 42 -1.19 -4.31 15.98
N VAL A 43 -0.22 -3.61 15.40
CA VAL A 43 0.03 -3.58 13.95
C VAL A 43 1.53 -3.50 13.72
N SER A 44 1.98 -4.01 12.58
CA SER A 44 3.38 -3.95 12.17
C SER A 44 3.48 -4.07 10.66
N ALA A 45 4.61 -3.67 10.10
CA ALA A 45 4.94 -3.86 8.69
C ALA A 45 6.35 -4.46 8.56
N HIS A 46 6.65 -5.02 7.40
CA HIS A 46 8.00 -5.53 7.15
C HIS A 46 8.98 -4.38 6.97
N TYR A 47 8.56 -3.34 6.25
CA TYR A 47 9.37 -2.17 5.97
C TYR A 47 8.63 -0.87 6.29
N LEU A 48 9.37 0.12 6.79
CA LEU A 48 8.94 1.51 6.94
C LEU A 48 9.87 2.42 6.13
N VAL A 49 9.28 3.23 5.26
CA VAL A 49 9.98 4.21 4.41
C VAL A 49 9.61 5.64 4.85
N PRO A 50 10.53 6.38 5.49
CA PRO A 50 10.27 7.74 5.97
C PRO A 50 10.16 8.74 4.82
N ASP A 51 9.58 9.91 5.09
CA ASP A 51 9.84 11.10 4.27
C ASP A 51 11.12 11.77 4.82
N PRO A 52 12.20 11.90 4.03
CA PRO A 52 13.46 12.46 4.51
C PRO A 52 13.38 13.94 4.91
N SER A 53 12.32 14.64 4.52
CA SER A 53 12.05 16.03 4.90
C SER A 53 11.16 16.16 6.15
N GLU A 54 10.63 15.06 6.69
CA GLU A 54 9.71 15.09 7.82
C GLU A 54 10.44 15.44 9.12
N GLN A 55 9.83 16.33 9.90
CA GLN A 55 10.47 16.94 11.07
C GLN A 55 10.86 15.88 12.12
N THR A 56 9.99 14.94 12.45
CA THR A 56 10.29 13.94 13.49
C THR A 56 11.33 12.90 13.04
N TYR A 57 11.50 12.71 11.72
CA TYR A 57 12.62 11.95 11.15
C TYR A 57 13.96 12.65 11.37
N LEU A 58 14.01 13.96 11.10
CA LEU A 58 15.20 14.79 11.30
C LEU A 58 15.56 14.93 12.79
N GLU A 59 14.55 15.05 13.66
CA GLU A 59 14.74 15.13 15.12
C GLU A 59 15.20 13.80 15.72
N ALA A 60 14.85 12.66 15.11
CA ALA A 60 15.40 11.34 15.47
C ALA A 60 16.89 11.18 15.08
N GLY A 61 17.48 12.19 14.43
CA GLY A 61 18.92 12.24 14.11
C GLY A 61 19.27 11.68 12.73
N PHE A 62 18.28 11.30 11.92
CA PHE A 62 18.52 10.87 10.55
C PHE A 62 18.67 12.08 9.61
N ARG A 63 19.53 11.94 8.60
CA ARG A 63 19.85 13.00 7.62
C ARG A 63 19.83 12.47 6.20
N ASP A 64 20.29 11.23 6.02
CA ASP A 64 20.21 10.50 4.76
C ASP A 64 18.95 9.65 4.71
N MET A 65 18.48 9.33 3.49
CA MET A 65 17.37 8.41 3.29
C MET A 65 17.71 7.01 3.84
N ARG A 66 16.79 6.43 4.61
CA ARG A 66 16.92 5.05 5.13
C ARG A 66 15.62 4.29 4.97
N ILE A 67 15.74 2.99 4.77
CA ILE A 67 14.62 2.05 4.82
C ILE A 67 14.78 1.22 6.10
N PHE A 68 13.74 1.17 6.92
CA PHE A 68 13.77 0.42 8.16
C PHE A 68 13.05 -0.92 7.98
N ASN A 69 13.75 -2.02 8.22
CA ASN A 69 13.10 -3.32 8.37
C ASN A 69 12.63 -3.47 9.83
N LEU A 70 11.34 -3.70 10.04
CA LEU A 70 10.74 -3.86 11.38
C LEU A 70 10.38 -5.32 11.68
N VAL A 71 10.08 -6.11 10.65
CA VAL A 71 9.77 -7.54 10.74
C VAL A 71 10.52 -8.28 9.63
N ASP A 72 11.21 -9.37 9.98
CA ASP A 72 11.87 -10.25 9.01
C ASP A 72 10.83 -10.83 8.03
N GLU A 73 11.13 -10.89 6.73
CA GLU A 73 10.19 -11.36 5.71
C GLU A 73 9.86 -12.86 5.78
N ASN A 74 10.59 -13.63 6.60
CA ASN A 74 10.23 -15.00 6.94
C ASN A 74 9.19 -15.08 8.06
N GLU A 75 8.93 -13.97 8.74
CA GLU A 75 7.93 -13.82 9.78
C GLU A 75 6.68 -13.11 9.23
N ARG A 76 5.60 -13.11 10.02
CA ARG A 76 4.32 -12.51 9.64
C ARG A 76 4.13 -11.14 10.28
N ALA A 77 4.30 -10.07 9.52
CA ALA A 77 3.87 -8.73 9.95
C ALA A 77 2.32 -8.60 9.94
N TRP A 78 1.79 -7.64 10.70
CA TRP A 78 0.34 -7.44 10.88
C TRP A 78 -0.10 -6.12 10.23
N HIS A 79 -0.16 -6.09 8.89
CA HIS A 79 -0.44 -4.88 8.11
C HIS A 79 -1.75 -4.98 7.30
N ALA A 80 -2.01 -6.10 6.61
CA ALA A 80 -3.16 -6.26 5.73
C ALA A 80 -4.49 -6.39 6.50
N GLY A 81 -4.51 -7.09 7.64
CA GLY A 81 -5.74 -7.39 8.38
C GLY A 81 -6.72 -8.25 7.56
N VAL A 82 -8.03 -8.06 7.76
CA VAL A 82 -9.07 -8.73 6.94
C VAL A 82 -8.93 -8.24 5.49
N SER A 83 -8.53 -9.15 4.61
CA SER A 83 -8.11 -8.83 3.24
C SER A 83 -8.37 -10.00 2.30
N SER A 84 -8.53 -9.69 1.01
CA SER A 84 -8.73 -10.66 -0.07
C SER A 84 -8.14 -10.15 -1.39
N TRP A 85 -7.45 -11.01 -2.14
CA TRP A 85 -6.91 -10.72 -3.47
C TRP A 85 -6.67 -12.01 -4.25
N ALA A 86 -7.04 -12.04 -5.53
CA ALA A 86 -6.81 -13.17 -6.45
C ALA A 86 -7.27 -14.53 -5.87
N GLY A 87 -8.39 -14.54 -5.14
CA GLY A 87 -8.94 -15.74 -4.48
C GLY A 87 -8.23 -16.14 -3.18
N HIS A 88 -7.21 -15.41 -2.75
CA HIS A 88 -6.55 -15.58 -1.46
C HIS A 88 -7.14 -14.64 -0.43
N SER A 89 -7.17 -15.05 0.84
CA SER A 89 -7.60 -14.23 1.97
C SER A 89 -6.54 -14.21 3.07
N ASN A 90 -6.68 -13.28 4.02
CA ASN A 90 -5.73 -13.08 5.14
C ASN A 90 -4.30 -12.85 4.62
N LEU A 91 -4.12 -11.84 3.78
CA LEU A 91 -2.90 -11.63 3.00
C LEU A 91 -1.64 -11.45 3.85
N ASN A 92 -1.76 -11.05 5.12
CA ASN A 92 -0.62 -11.04 6.06
C ASN A 92 0.20 -12.35 6.01
N ASP A 93 -0.43 -13.50 5.79
CA ASP A 93 0.24 -14.81 5.77
C ASP A 93 1.19 -15.00 4.58
N THR A 94 0.97 -14.26 3.50
CA THR A 94 1.65 -14.45 2.20
C THR A 94 2.09 -13.12 1.57
N SER A 95 2.14 -12.03 2.33
CA SER A 95 2.52 -10.72 1.81
C SER A 95 3.67 -10.08 2.57
N ILE A 96 4.49 -9.32 1.84
CA ILE A 96 5.35 -8.30 2.43
C ILE A 96 4.60 -6.97 2.44
N GLY A 97 4.76 -6.22 3.52
CA GLY A 97 4.07 -4.94 3.74
C GLY A 97 5.07 -3.81 3.85
N ILE A 98 4.89 -2.78 3.01
CA ILE A 98 5.71 -1.55 3.02
C ILE A 98 4.81 -0.40 3.49
N GLU A 99 5.14 0.16 4.65
CA GLU A 99 4.54 1.36 5.19
C GLU A 99 5.35 2.59 4.76
N ILE A 100 4.66 3.61 4.25
CA ILE A 100 5.29 4.81 3.72
C ILE A 100 4.79 6.01 4.53
N VAL A 101 5.71 6.75 5.14
CA VAL A 101 5.34 7.92 5.96
C VAL A 101 4.72 8.98 5.06
N ASN A 102 3.42 9.19 5.21
CA ASN A 102 2.65 10.19 4.47
C ASN A 102 1.48 10.64 5.35
N LEU A 103 1.26 11.96 5.44
CA LEU A 103 0.29 12.57 6.35
C LEU A 103 -1.12 12.64 5.76
N ALA A 104 -1.53 11.63 5.00
CA ALA A 104 -2.87 11.53 4.46
C ALA A 104 -3.93 11.71 5.55
N THR A 105 -5.06 12.34 5.20
CA THR A 105 -6.18 12.55 6.14
C THR A 105 -7.51 12.28 5.46
N GLY A 106 -8.51 11.91 6.25
CA GLY A 106 -9.82 11.53 5.75
C GLY A 106 -10.75 11.00 6.85
N PRO A 107 -12.06 10.92 6.59
CA PRO A 107 -13.03 10.38 7.55
C PRO A 107 -12.73 8.92 7.95
N SER A 108 -12.20 8.10 7.03
CA SER A 108 -11.72 6.73 7.31
C SER A 108 -10.35 6.67 7.99
N VAL A 109 -9.59 7.78 8.00
CA VAL A 109 -8.26 7.89 8.63
C VAL A 109 -8.38 8.25 10.13
N SER A 110 -9.51 8.84 10.54
CA SER A 110 -9.74 9.29 11.92
C SER A 110 -9.72 8.17 12.96
N SER A 111 -10.05 6.92 12.58
CA SER A 111 -9.92 5.78 13.48
C SER A 111 -8.45 5.52 13.84
N ASP A 112 -7.53 5.63 12.89
CA ASP A 112 -6.11 5.32 13.08
C ASP A 112 -5.42 6.36 14.00
N LYS A 113 -5.83 7.63 13.96
CA LYS A 113 -5.35 8.68 14.88
C LYS A 113 -5.87 8.54 16.32
N THR A 114 -7.12 8.09 16.49
CA THR A 114 -7.73 7.90 17.81
C THR A 114 -7.01 6.80 18.62
N TYR A 115 -6.39 5.82 17.93
CA TYR A 115 -5.65 4.73 18.57
C TYR A 115 -4.28 5.15 19.13
N VAL A 116 -3.56 6.05 18.45
CA VAL A 116 -2.24 6.50 18.93
C VAL A 116 -2.37 7.34 20.21
N GLU A 117 -3.40 8.20 20.28
CA GLU A 117 -3.68 9.00 21.49
C GLU A 117 -4.04 8.15 22.72
N THR A 118 -4.59 6.95 22.53
CA THR A 118 -4.86 6.01 23.63
C THR A 118 -3.62 5.21 24.02
N SER A 119 -2.80 4.79 23.05
CA SER A 119 -1.53 4.07 23.31
C SER A 119 -0.43 4.96 23.93
N LEU A 120 -0.39 6.25 23.59
CA LEU A 120 0.53 7.22 24.22
C LEU A 120 0.22 7.46 25.70
N LYS A 121 -1.00 7.18 26.16
CA LYS A 121 -1.39 7.36 27.58
C LYS A 121 -1.00 6.18 28.48
N ASP A 122 -0.70 5.00 27.92
CA ASP A 122 -0.46 3.77 28.69
C ASP A 122 0.97 3.20 28.58
N GLY A 123 1.86 3.80 27.78
CA GLY A 123 3.20 3.25 27.53
C GLY A 123 4.28 3.71 28.49
N ARG A 124 4.69 2.83 29.43
CA ARG A 124 6.01 2.89 30.07
C ARG A 124 7.09 2.81 28.99
N VAL A 125 7.98 3.80 29.00
CA VAL A 125 9.15 3.91 28.12
C VAL A 125 9.95 2.60 28.13
N LEU A 126 10.05 1.94 26.97
CA LEU A 126 10.99 0.85 26.77
C LEU A 126 12.41 1.42 26.80
N ASN A 127 13.17 1.08 27.85
CA ASN A 127 14.61 1.27 27.86
C ASN A 127 15.26 0.28 26.88
N PRO A 128 16.28 0.68 26.11
CA PRO A 128 16.98 -0.21 25.19
C PRO A 128 17.65 -1.39 25.92
N VAL A 129 17.64 -2.55 25.27
CA VAL A 129 18.43 -3.73 25.65
C VAL A 129 19.93 -3.36 25.58
N PRO A 130 20.76 -3.69 26.59
CA PRO A 130 22.17 -3.33 26.57
C PRO A 130 22.91 -4.20 25.54
N LYS A 131 23.59 -3.55 24.58
CA LYS A 131 24.61 -4.16 23.73
C LYS A 131 25.89 -3.33 23.75
N ASP A 132 26.98 -4.08 23.71
CA ASP A 132 28.36 -3.75 24.04
C ASP A 132 28.90 -2.39 23.54
N GLU A 133 29.76 -1.84 24.39
CA GLU A 133 30.40 -0.53 24.33
C GLU A 133 31.28 -0.35 23.06
N ASN A 134 30.84 0.51 22.14
CA ASN A 134 31.69 1.55 21.55
C ASN A 134 30.86 2.59 20.76
N GLU A 135 30.75 3.77 21.36
CA GLU A 135 30.52 5.10 20.79
C GLU A 135 29.44 5.31 19.71
N LEU A 136 28.30 5.86 20.13
CA LEU A 136 27.75 7.14 19.65
C LEU A 136 26.59 7.56 20.58
N GLN A 137 26.72 8.70 21.25
CA GLN A 137 25.70 9.23 22.17
C GLN A 137 24.41 9.58 21.41
N VAL A 138 23.28 8.99 21.84
CA VAL A 138 21.93 9.34 21.37
C VAL A 138 21.21 10.07 22.50
N GLY A 139 20.70 11.26 22.16
CA GLY A 139 20.06 12.19 23.08
C GLY A 139 18.78 11.62 23.72
N SER A 140 18.67 11.84 25.03
CA SER A 140 17.47 11.59 25.83
C SER A 140 16.39 12.63 25.51
N TRP A 141 15.17 12.17 25.24
CA TRP A 141 14.01 13.05 25.11
C TRP A 141 13.57 13.52 26.51
N THR A 142 13.89 14.77 26.87
CA THR A 142 13.32 15.41 28.06
C THR A 142 12.06 16.19 27.71
N GLU A 143 10.95 15.88 28.37
CA GLU A 143 9.70 16.63 28.34
C GLU A 143 9.89 18.04 28.92
N ASN A 144 9.67 19.07 28.09
CA ASN A 144 8.94 20.30 28.37
C ASN A 144 9.43 21.45 27.49
N ARG A 145 8.56 21.94 26.61
CA ARG A 145 8.37 23.39 26.38
C ARG A 145 7.11 23.63 25.54
N HIS A 146 6.18 24.39 26.11
CA HIS A 146 5.11 25.05 25.36
C HIS A 146 5.73 25.95 24.29
N VAL A 147 5.29 25.80 23.03
CA VAL A 147 5.60 26.74 21.96
C VAL A 147 4.30 27.15 21.28
N SER A 148 4.08 28.47 21.26
CA SER A 148 2.96 29.14 20.63
C SER A 148 3.08 29.04 19.10
N SER A 149 2.03 28.56 18.45
CA SER A 149 1.94 28.44 16.99
C SER A 149 1.70 29.81 16.36
N THR A 150 2.71 30.33 15.66
CA THR A 150 2.53 31.36 14.64
C THR A 150 2.78 30.71 13.30
N VAL A 151 1.70 30.49 12.56
CA VAL A 151 1.69 29.88 11.22
C VAL A 151 2.13 30.96 10.22
N LEU A 152 3.21 30.69 9.48
CA LEU A 152 3.55 31.42 8.26
C LEU A 152 3.00 30.65 7.06
N PRO A 153 2.42 31.34 6.05
CA PRO A 153 1.75 30.68 4.94
C PRO A 153 2.79 30.18 3.92
N LEU A 154 2.78 28.88 3.65
CA LEU A 154 3.42 28.27 2.48
C LEU A 154 2.45 28.31 1.29
N GLU A 155 2.98 28.70 0.14
CA GLU A 155 2.25 28.93 -1.11
C GLU A 155 1.59 27.66 -1.66
N ASN A 156 0.48 27.85 -2.36
CA ASN A 156 -0.41 26.82 -2.90
C ASN A 156 0.28 25.97 -3.98
N ASP A 157 0.65 24.74 -3.65
CA ASP A 157 0.91 23.68 -4.63
C ASP A 157 -0.22 22.64 -4.63
N HIS A 158 -0.51 22.17 -5.84
CA HIS A 158 -1.68 21.41 -6.29
C HIS A 158 -2.13 20.26 -5.37
N PHE A 159 -3.15 20.51 -4.54
CA PHE A 159 -3.89 19.46 -3.83
C PHE A 159 -4.88 18.76 -4.78
N PHE A 160 -4.72 17.45 -4.98
CA PHE A 160 -5.73 16.61 -5.62
C PHE A 160 -6.90 16.42 -4.65
N THR A 161 -7.94 17.24 -4.75
CA THR A 161 -9.16 17.09 -3.93
C THR A 161 -10.28 16.45 -4.72
N CYS A 162 -10.75 15.26 -4.31
CA CYS A 162 -12.07 14.79 -4.69
C CYS A 162 -13.10 15.61 -3.91
N GLN A 163 -13.93 16.37 -4.63
CA GLN A 163 -15.02 17.13 -4.03
C GLN A 163 -16.01 16.15 -3.35
N ASN A 164 -16.20 16.30 -2.03
CA ASN A 164 -17.25 15.75 -1.16
C ASN A 164 -16.87 14.76 -0.05
N GLU A 165 -15.61 14.36 0.15
CA GLU A 165 -15.27 13.43 1.27
C GLU A 165 -14.13 13.88 2.20
N GLY A 166 -13.56 15.07 2.02
CA GLY A 166 -12.51 15.58 2.92
C GLY A 166 -11.24 14.72 2.96
N LEU A 167 -11.01 13.92 1.91
CA LEU A 167 -9.80 13.15 1.71
C LEU A 167 -8.68 14.07 1.22
N ILE A 168 -7.53 14.01 1.87
CA ILE A 168 -6.32 14.73 1.48
C ILE A 168 -5.20 13.71 1.35
N PHE A 169 -4.61 13.61 0.16
CA PHE A 169 -3.44 12.79 -0.13
C PHE A 169 -2.25 13.72 -0.44
N PRO A 170 -1.39 14.03 0.55
CA PRO A 170 -0.16 14.76 0.29
C PRO A 170 0.71 14.05 -0.74
N PRO A 171 1.44 14.78 -1.60
CA PRO A 171 2.41 14.17 -2.50
C PRO A 171 3.48 13.43 -1.70
N TYR A 172 3.99 12.34 -2.26
CA TYR A 172 5.14 11.64 -1.70
C TYR A 172 6.44 12.34 -2.11
N ASN A 173 7.42 12.33 -1.21
CA ASN A 173 8.73 12.89 -1.51
C ASN A 173 9.40 12.06 -2.64
N PRO A 174 9.98 12.67 -3.69
CA PRO A 174 10.63 11.91 -4.76
C PRO A 174 11.75 10.97 -4.27
N THR A 175 12.54 11.39 -3.27
CA THR A 175 13.60 10.55 -2.67
C THR A 175 13.00 9.35 -1.92
N GLN A 176 11.82 9.54 -1.32
CA GLN A 176 11.07 8.47 -0.68
C GLN A 176 10.57 7.46 -1.72
N ILE A 177 10.06 7.92 -2.87
CA ILE A 177 9.62 7.05 -3.97
C ILE A 177 10.77 6.30 -4.61
N ASP A 178 11.94 6.94 -4.79
CA ASP A 178 13.16 6.25 -5.25
C ASP A 178 13.54 5.08 -4.33
N ALA A 179 13.50 5.30 -3.01
CA ALA A 179 13.75 4.24 -2.03
C ALA A 179 12.69 3.12 -2.09
N VAL A 180 11.41 3.45 -2.27
CA VAL A 180 10.35 2.44 -2.47
C VAL A 180 10.61 1.61 -3.72
N LYS A 181 11.02 2.24 -4.83
CA LYS A 181 11.33 1.54 -6.09
C LYS A 181 12.49 0.56 -5.91
N GLU A 182 13.59 1.00 -5.30
CA GLU A 182 14.75 0.14 -5.05
C GLU A 182 14.40 -1.05 -4.15
N LEU A 183 13.66 -0.80 -3.06
CA LEU A 183 13.20 -1.84 -2.15
C LEU A 183 12.29 -2.85 -2.84
N ALA A 184 11.28 -2.37 -3.57
CA ALA A 184 10.33 -3.25 -4.25
C ALA A 184 11.03 -4.09 -5.32
N LEU A 185 11.95 -3.53 -6.11
CA LEU A 185 12.77 -4.32 -7.05
C LEU A 185 13.61 -5.38 -6.33
N ASN A 186 14.21 -5.04 -5.19
CA ASN A 186 14.96 -6.00 -4.39
C ASN A 186 14.08 -7.15 -3.89
N ILE A 187 12.86 -6.87 -3.44
CA ILE A 187 11.90 -7.88 -3.00
C ILE A 187 11.48 -8.77 -4.18
N LEU A 188 11.06 -8.17 -5.30
CA LEU A 188 10.60 -8.90 -6.47
C LEU A 188 11.67 -9.85 -7.06
N GLN A 189 12.94 -9.47 -6.98
CA GLN A 189 14.06 -10.34 -7.37
C GLN A 189 14.19 -11.59 -6.49
N ARG A 190 13.82 -11.50 -5.20
CA ARG A 190 13.94 -12.59 -4.22
C ARG A 190 12.69 -13.48 -4.18
N TYR A 191 11.54 -12.93 -4.56
CA TYR A 191 10.25 -13.62 -4.59
C TYR A 191 9.66 -13.62 -6.02
N PRO A 192 10.15 -14.51 -6.91
CA PRO A 192 9.76 -14.52 -8.33
C PRO A 192 8.30 -14.93 -8.58
N ASP A 193 7.61 -15.45 -7.56
CA ASP A 193 6.18 -15.77 -7.62
C ASP A 193 5.28 -14.53 -7.43
N ILE A 194 5.84 -13.37 -7.07
CA ILE A 194 5.12 -12.08 -7.05
C ILE A 194 5.08 -11.55 -8.48
N THR A 195 3.92 -11.63 -9.10
CA THR A 195 3.70 -11.10 -10.46
C THR A 195 3.34 -9.61 -10.42
N PRO A 196 3.33 -8.89 -11.56
CA PRO A 196 2.91 -7.49 -11.61
C PRO A 196 1.54 -7.22 -10.97
N THR A 197 0.59 -8.13 -11.08
CA THR A 197 -0.77 -8.00 -10.50
C THR A 197 -0.82 -8.33 -9.01
N ASP A 198 0.29 -8.78 -8.42
CA ASP A 198 0.42 -9.08 -6.99
C ASP A 198 1.09 -7.94 -6.19
N VAL A 199 1.44 -6.84 -6.86
CA VAL A 199 1.86 -5.58 -6.22
C VAL A 199 0.64 -4.66 -6.13
N VAL A 200 0.14 -4.46 -4.91
CA VAL A 200 -1.19 -3.90 -4.65
C VAL A 200 -1.16 -2.85 -3.56
N GLY A 201 -2.15 -1.96 -3.56
CA GLY A 201 -2.42 -1.09 -2.42
C GLY A 201 -3.25 -1.80 -1.36
N HIS A 202 -3.24 -1.29 -0.13
CA HIS A 202 -4.16 -1.78 0.90
C HIS A 202 -5.63 -1.58 0.50
N SER A 203 -5.91 -0.52 -0.25
CA SER A 203 -7.22 -0.22 -0.84
C SER A 203 -7.77 -1.34 -1.73
N ASP A 204 -6.88 -2.05 -2.43
CA ASP A 204 -7.27 -3.10 -3.37
C ASP A 204 -7.73 -4.36 -2.66
N ILE A 205 -7.09 -4.68 -1.53
CA ILE A 205 -7.28 -5.93 -0.82
C ILE A 205 -8.28 -5.80 0.35
N ALA A 206 -8.57 -4.58 0.78
CA ALA A 206 -9.43 -4.26 1.93
C ALA A 206 -10.46 -3.18 1.58
N ILE A 207 -11.19 -3.42 0.49
CA ILE A 207 -12.10 -2.48 -0.15
C ILE A 207 -13.11 -1.89 0.86
N GLY A 208 -13.25 -0.56 0.83
CA GLY A 208 -14.16 0.19 1.71
C GLY A 208 -13.69 0.35 3.15
N ARG A 209 -12.72 -0.45 3.61
CA ARG A 209 -12.06 -0.29 4.91
C ARG A 209 -10.81 0.57 4.82
N LYS A 210 -10.07 0.46 3.72
CA LYS A 210 -8.78 1.10 3.49
C LYS A 210 -8.76 1.83 2.15
N ILE A 211 -7.96 2.89 2.07
CA ILE A 211 -7.86 3.80 0.91
C ILE A 211 -6.40 4.12 0.56
N ASP A 212 -5.46 3.56 1.30
CA ASP A 212 -4.02 3.70 1.14
C ASP A 212 -3.47 2.73 0.08
N PRO A 213 -2.39 3.10 -0.63
CA PRO A 213 -1.53 4.29 -0.44
C PRO A 213 -2.10 5.58 -1.06
N GLY A 214 -3.33 5.55 -1.57
CA GLY A 214 -4.08 6.72 -2.01
C GLY A 214 -3.71 7.24 -3.40
N ALA A 215 -4.45 8.25 -3.85
CA ALA A 215 -4.34 8.78 -5.22
C ALA A 215 -3.01 9.49 -5.52
N ALA A 216 -2.25 9.88 -4.50
CA ALA A 216 -0.95 10.54 -4.68
C ALA A 216 0.20 9.55 -4.91
N PHE A 217 -0.02 8.25 -4.69
CA PHE A 217 1.04 7.25 -4.80
C PHE A 217 1.33 6.94 -6.28
N PRO A 218 2.58 7.06 -6.77
CA PRO A 218 2.84 7.11 -8.21
C PRO A 218 2.92 5.71 -8.87
N TRP A 219 1.80 5.00 -8.94
CA TRP A 219 1.73 3.63 -9.50
C TRP A 219 2.31 3.51 -10.91
N LYS A 220 2.02 4.47 -11.80
CA LYS A 220 2.57 4.47 -13.17
C LYS A 220 4.10 4.63 -13.19
N GLU A 221 4.66 5.38 -12.24
CA GLU A 221 6.10 5.55 -12.10
C GLU A 221 6.76 4.24 -11.66
N LEU A 222 6.17 3.55 -10.67
CA LEU A 222 6.61 2.23 -10.24
C LEU A 222 6.54 1.22 -11.39
N TYR A 223 5.44 1.18 -12.14
CA TYR A 223 5.31 0.31 -13.31
C TYR A 223 6.41 0.56 -14.34
N THR A 224 6.73 1.83 -14.60
CA THR A 224 7.80 2.20 -15.54
C THR A 224 9.17 1.71 -15.05
N ALA A 225 9.37 1.60 -13.74
CA ALA A 225 10.54 0.99 -13.11
C ALA A 225 10.50 -0.56 -13.08
N GLY A 226 9.45 -1.20 -13.61
CA GLY A 226 9.28 -2.65 -13.64
C GLY A 226 8.56 -3.22 -12.41
N ILE A 227 7.80 -2.40 -11.68
CA ILE A 227 7.16 -2.75 -10.40
C ILE A 227 5.66 -2.61 -10.53
N GLY A 228 4.94 -3.72 -10.39
CA GLY A 228 3.48 -3.73 -10.46
C GLY A 228 2.91 -3.67 -11.87
N ALA A 229 1.58 -3.67 -11.96
CA ALA A 229 0.83 -3.73 -13.20
C ALA A 229 0.40 -2.34 -13.70
N TRP A 230 0.31 -2.18 -15.02
CA TRP A 230 -0.30 -1.02 -15.65
C TRP A 230 -0.82 -1.37 -17.05
N TYR A 231 -1.85 -0.66 -17.49
CA TYR A 231 -2.45 -0.85 -18.81
C TYR A 231 -1.59 -0.24 -19.92
N ASP A 232 -1.79 -0.71 -21.15
CA ASP A 232 -1.24 -0.08 -22.34
C ASP A 232 -2.21 0.98 -22.88
N ASP A 233 -1.68 2.17 -23.21
CA ASP A 233 -2.52 3.31 -23.61
C ASP A 233 -3.31 3.05 -24.91
N GLU A 234 -2.74 2.26 -25.84
CA GLU A 234 -3.42 1.83 -27.07
C GLU A 234 -4.64 0.95 -26.78
N GLN A 235 -4.48 -0.06 -25.91
CA GLN A 235 -5.56 -0.95 -25.53
C GLN A 235 -6.66 -0.22 -24.73
N LYS A 236 -6.26 0.68 -23.84
CA LYS A 236 -7.21 1.58 -23.16
C LYS A 236 -8.00 2.40 -24.19
N HIS A 237 -7.32 3.01 -25.16
CA HIS A 237 -7.99 3.83 -26.17
C HIS A 237 -9.02 3.02 -26.99
N HIS A 238 -8.65 1.80 -27.39
CA HIS A 238 -9.55 0.87 -28.07
C HIS A 238 -10.86 0.65 -27.28
N TYR A 239 -10.74 0.35 -25.98
CA TYR A 239 -11.91 0.17 -25.13
C TYR A 239 -12.68 1.46 -24.86
N GLN A 240 -12.03 2.62 -24.82
CA GLN A 240 -12.72 3.91 -24.70
C GLN A 240 -13.62 4.17 -25.92
N GLU A 241 -13.15 3.86 -27.14
CA GLU A 241 -13.96 3.97 -28.36
C GLU A 241 -15.13 2.97 -28.40
N GLN A 242 -14.96 1.79 -27.79
CA GLN A 242 -16.03 0.82 -27.64
C GLN A 242 -17.08 1.31 -26.64
N PHE A 243 -16.65 1.70 -25.44
CA PHE A 243 -17.54 2.00 -24.32
C PHE A 243 -18.15 3.40 -24.35
N CYS A 244 -17.65 4.31 -25.20
CA CYS A 244 -18.33 5.58 -25.44
C CYS A 244 -19.71 5.42 -26.10
N LYS A 245 -19.96 4.27 -26.76
CA LYS A 245 -21.26 3.94 -27.36
C LYS A 245 -22.22 3.35 -26.32
N SER A 246 -21.70 2.49 -25.44
CA SER A 246 -22.45 1.83 -24.38
C SER A 246 -21.47 1.28 -23.35
N LEU A 247 -21.68 1.61 -22.07
CA LEU A 247 -20.91 1.04 -20.98
C LEU A 247 -21.22 -0.46 -20.80
N PRO A 248 -20.25 -1.27 -20.35
CA PRO A 248 -20.50 -2.66 -19.99
C PRO A 248 -21.52 -2.76 -18.84
N SER A 249 -22.19 -3.90 -18.75
CA SER A 249 -23.13 -4.15 -17.65
C SER A 249 -22.40 -4.22 -16.29
N LYS A 250 -23.13 -4.03 -15.19
CA LYS A 250 -22.56 -4.17 -13.83
C LYS A 250 -22.01 -5.58 -13.64
N GLU A 251 -22.70 -6.59 -14.15
CA GLU A 251 -22.32 -7.99 -14.10
C GLU A 251 -20.98 -8.24 -14.82
N ASP A 252 -20.81 -7.68 -16.02
CA ASP A 252 -19.56 -7.82 -16.78
C ASP A 252 -18.40 -7.10 -16.09
N VAL A 253 -18.63 -5.90 -15.55
CA VAL A 253 -17.60 -5.15 -14.80
C VAL A 253 -17.15 -5.92 -13.56
N LEU A 254 -18.09 -6.52 -12.82
CA LEU A 254 -17.76 -7.37 -11.67
C LEU A 254 -17.01 -8.63 -12.07
N ALA A 255 -17.33 -9.23 -13.21
CA ALA A 255 -16.58 -10.37 -13.75
C ALA A 255 -15.13 -9.99 -14.05
N GLN A 256 -14.90 -8.82 -14.67
CA GLN A 256 -13.56 -8.32 -14.98
C GLN A 256 -12.77 -7.93 -13.72
N LEU A 257 -13.38 -7.25 -12.75
CA LEU A 257 -12.74 -6.92 -11.47
C LEU A 257 -12.34 -8.19 -10.71
N LYS A 258 -13.21 -9.20 -10.71
CA LYS A 258 -12.92 -10.50 -10.10
C LYS A 258 -11.79 -11.23 -10.82
N CYS A 259 -11.79 -11.23 -12.16
CA CYS A 259 -10.72 -11.82 -12.97
C CYS A 259 -9.37 -11.15 -12.65
N TYR A 260 -9.36 -9.82 -12.55
CA TYR A 260 -8.16 -9.08 -12.20
C TYR A 260 -7.63 -9.39 -10.80
N GLY A 261 -8.53 -9.59 -9.82
CA GLY A 261 -8.15 -10.06 -8.48
C GLY A 261 -9.01 -9.53 -7.33
N TYR A 262 -9.90 -8.58 -7.56
CA TYR A 262 -10.69 -7.95 -6.49
C TYR A 262 -11.73 -8.91 -5.90
N ASP A 263 -11.96 -8.78 -4.59
CA ASP A 263 -13.15 -9.36 -3.97
C ASP A 263 -14.39 -8.52 -4.27
N ILE A 264 -15.31 -9.12 -5.04
CA ILE A 264 -16.56 -8.48 -5.45
C ILE A 264 -17.71 -8.68 -4.45
N SER A 265 -17.49 -9.38 -3.32
CA SER A 265 -18.54 -9.76 -2.37
C SER A 265 -19.33 -8.55 -1.82
N ILE A 266 -18.68 -7.41 -1.67
CA ILE A 266 -19.31 -6.18 -1.16
C ILE A 266 -20.21 -5.48 -2.20
N ALA A 267 -20.05 -5.80 -3.49
CA ALA A 267 -20.71 -5.11 -4.59
C ALA A 267 -22.22 -5.43 -4.73
N CYS A 268 -22.76 -6.28 -3.83
CA CYS A 268 -24.18 -6.55 -3.71
C CYS A 268 -25.00 -5.30 -3.31
N SER A 269 -24.36 -4.27 -2.77
CA SER A 269 -24.96 -2.97 -2.47
C SER A 269 -24.39 -1.88 -3.36
N GLU A 270 -25.15 -0.80 -3.58
CA GLU A 270 -24.68 0.36 -4.36
C GLU A 270 -23.48 1.05 -3.72
N ILE A 271 -23.45 1.14 -2.38
CA ILE A 271 -22.32 1.70 -1.64
C ILE A 271 -21.08 0.80 -1.78
N GLY A 272 -21.25 -0.51 -1.66
CA GLY A 272 -20.15 -1.46 -1.82
C GLY A 272 -19.61 -1.49 -3.24
N TYR A 273 -20.47 -1.39 -4.26
CA TYR A 273 -20.03 -1.26 -5.65
C TYR A 273 -19.25 0.04 -5.87
N LYS A 274 -19.74 1.17 -5.34
CA LYS A 274 -19.01 2.46 -5.39
C LYS A 274 -17.63 2.37 -4.74
N ASN A 275 -17.52 1.72 -3.58
CA ASN A 275 -16.24 1.54 -2.88
C ASN A 275 -15.26 0.66 -3.68
N LEU A 276 -15.77 -0.38 -4.35
CA LEU A 276 -14.98 -1.24 -5.22
C LEU A 276 -14.43 -0.48 -6.42
N ILE A 277 -15.27 0.29 -7.12
CA ILE A 277 -14.84 1.13 -8.24
C ILE A 277 -13.82 2.18 -7.76
N ARG A 278 -14.04 2.79 -6.59
CA ARG A 278 -13.10 3.76 -6.02
C ARG A 278 -11.74 3.14 -5.73
N ALA A 279 -11.69 1.95 -5.14
CA ALA A 279 -10.43 1.26 -4.86
C ALA A 279 -9.62 1.07 -6.13
N PHE A 280 -10.27 0.61 -7.20
CA PHE A 280 -9.65 0.49 -8.52
C PHE A 280 -9.16 1.83 -9.08
N GLN A 281 -9.95 2.90 -8.97
CA GLN A 281 -9.57 4.24 -9.43
C GLN A 281 -8.39 4.82 -8.65
N LEU A 282 -8.33 4.62 -7.33
CA LEU A 282 -7.19 5.05 -6.49
C LEU A 282 -5.86 4.43 -6.93
N HIS A 283 -5.90 3.26 -7.57
CA HIS A 283 -4.73 2.61 -8.13
C HIS A 283 -4.48 3.05 -9.58
N PHE A 284 -5.46 2.89 -10.47
CA PHE A 284 -5.22 2.96 -11.93
C PHE A 284 -5.74 4.24 -12.60
N ARG A 285 -6.54 5.05 -11.92
CA ARG A 285 -7.16 6.28 -12.45
C ARG A 285 -7.24 7.39 -11.41
N GLN A 286 -6.06 7.82 -10.96
CA GLN A 286 -5.90 8.67 -9.78
C GLN A 286 -6.40 10.11 -9.96
N GLU A 287 -6.63 10.55 -11.20
CA GLU A 287 -7.21 11.86 -11.51
C GLU A 287 -8.68 11.95 -11.09
N ASN A 288 -9.42 10.83 -11.07
CA ASN A 288 -10.79 10.80 -10.57
C ASN A 288 -11.15 9.44 -9.96
N TYR A 289 -11.35 9.47 -8.63
CA TYR A 289 -11.64 8.35 -7.74
C TYR A 289 -12.96 8.52 -6.98
N ASP A 290 -13.95 9.16 -7.62
CA ASP A 290 -15.28 9.37 -7.04
C ASP A 290 -16.06 8.07 -6.75
N GLY A 291 -15.63 6.93 -7.31
CA GLY A 291 -16.25 5.62 -7.20
C GLY A 291 -17.38 5.38 -8.21
N ILE A 292 -17.54 6.26 -9.19
CA ILE A 292 -18.53 6.14 -10.24
C ILE A 292 -17.86 5.51 -11.46
N LEU A 293 -18.48 4.46 -12.00
CA LEU A 293 -18.00 3.84 -13.23
C LEU A 293 -18.18 4.81 -14.40
N ASP A 294 -17.10 5.12 -15.08
CA ASP A 294 -17.10 5.84 -16.35
C ASP A 294 -16.34 5.09 -17.46
N VAL A 295 -16.38 5.66 -18.66
CA VAL A 295 -15.79 5.07 -19.87
C VAL A 295 -14.30 4.77 -19.69
N GLU A 296 -13.57 5.67 -19.05
CA GLU A 296 -12.13 5.51 -18.84
C GLU A 296 -11.83 4.43 -17.80
N THR A 297 -12.56 4.42 -16.68
CA THR A 297 -12.42 3.38 -15.64
C THR A 297 -12.70 1.99 -16.22
N ALA A 298 -13.79 1.85 -16.99
CA ALA A 298 -14.12 0.60 -17.66
C ALA A 298 -13.03 0.19 -18.68
N ALA A 299 -12.54 1.13 -19.48
CA ALA A 299 -11.52 0.85 -20.48
C ALA A 299 -10.18 0.42 -19.88
N ILE A 300 -9.76 1.07 -18.79
CA ILE A 300 -8.56 0.70 -18.05
C ILE A 300 -8.67 -0.72 -17.49
N LEU A 301 -9.81 -1.07 -16.89
CA LEU A 301 -10.06 -2.41 -16.34
C LEU A 301 -9.93 -3.49 -17.42
N TYR A 302 -10.62 -3.31 -18.55
CA TYR A 302 -10.57 -4.29 -19.63
C TYR A 302 -9.17 -4.39 -20.25
N ALA A 303 -8.48 -3.27 -20.45
CA ALA A 303 -7.10 -3.27 -20.93
C ALA A 303 -6.12 -4.00 -19.99
N LEU A 304 -6.33 -3.88 -18.67
CA LEU A 304 -5.56 -4.62 -17.68
C LEU A 304 -5.85 -6.12 -17.76
N VAL A 305 -7.13 -6.52 -17.82
CA VAL A 305 -7.48 -7.95 -17.88
C VAL A 305 -6.94 -8.59 -19.16
N ASP A 306 -7.08 -7.93 -20.30
CA ASP A 306 -6.50 -8.40 -21.58
C ASP A 306 -5.00 -8.64 -21.49
N LYS A 307 -4.28 -7.69 -20.90
CA LYS A 307 -2.82 -7.73 -20.82
C LYS A 307 -2.31 -8.83 -19.89
N TYR A 308 -2.95 -8.99 -18.73
CA TYR A 308 -2.44 -9.85 -17.66
C TYR A 308 -3.14 -11.22 -17.56
N PHE A 309 -4.32 -11.38 -18.16
CA PHE A 309 -5.13 -12.60 -18.10
C PHE A 309 -5.68 -13.02 -19.49
N PRO A 310 -4.84 -13.10 -20.55
CA PRO A 310 -5.31 -13.35 -21.92
C PRO A 310 -6.00 -14.71 -22.12
N SER A 311 -5.71 -15.70 -21.26
CA SER A 311 -6.31 -17.04 -21.36
C SER A 311 -7.75 -17.12 -20.84
N GLU A 312 -8.14 -16.25 -19.89
CA GLU A 312 -9.48 -16.29 -19.26
C GLU A 312 -10.58 -15.72 -20.18
N LEU A 313 -10.20 -14.88 -21.15
CA LEU A 313 -11.11 -14.36 -22.19
C LEU A 313 -11.61 -15.46 -23.14
N SER A 314 -10.80 -16.50 -23.39
CA SER A 314 -11.17 -17.61 -24.29
C SER A 314 -12.22 -18.56 -23.70
N SER A 315 -12.44 -18.51 -22.39
CA SER A 315 -13.48 -19.28 -21.70
C SER A 315 -14.81 -18.55 -21.53
N LEU A 316 -14.88 -17.27 -21.93
CA LEU A 316 -16.07 -16.42 -21.85
C LEU A 316 -16.74 -16.17 -23.22
N SER A 317 -16.13 -16.65 -24.32
CA SER A 317 -16.65 -16.60 -25.70
C SER A 317 -17.28 -17.93 -26.12
#